data_AF-A0A1V9UI62-F1
#
_entry.id   AF-A0A1V9UI62-F1
#
_cell.length_a   1.000
_cell.length_b   1.000
_cell.length_c   1.000
_cell.angle_alpha   90.00
_cell.angle_beta   90.00
_cell.angle_gamma   90.00
#
_symmetry.space_group_name_H-M   'P 1'
#
loop_
_entity.id
_entity.type
_entity.pdbx_description
1 polymer ?
#
loop_
_entity_poly.entity_id
_entity_poly.type
_entity_poly.pdbx_seq_one_letter_code
_entity_poly.pdbx_strand_id
1 'polypeptide(L)'
;MREAVCNSSGECTLDVSNDLSALVEVCDAPRAALNWNEHRKGALLITCECECTAHENVGWLVLAGKNNSPIKIQRYTLGKTSTVSALLKKPKYISDFMASHPVCEDIEVQKVQASVFVSLAKQPTGDENHPYCFYPIYFIESEGEMAVMTDNPLDGFGTLLVDDGVGPQEQELVLTISQWFFKLN
;
A
#
# COMPACT_ATOMS: atom_id res chain seq x y z
N MET A 1 -9.03 -18.88 13.08
CA MET A 1 -8.09 -17.77 12.85
C MET A 1 -7.63 -17.94 11.42
N ARG A 2 -7.84 -16.96 10.53
CA ARG A 2 -7.28 -17.03 9.17
C ARG A 2 -5.76 -16.93 9.27
N GLU A 3 -5.06 -17.73 8.46
CA GLU A 3 -3.61 -17.66 8.36
C GLU A 3 -3.21 -16.60 7.34
N ALA A 4 -2.08 -15.96 7.59
CA ALA A 4 -1.47 -15.04 6.65
C ALA A 4 -1.01 -15.79 5.39
N VAL A 5 -1.16 -15.15 4.22
CA VAL A 5 -0.61 -15.67 2.96
C VAL A 5 0.67 -14.92 2.66
N CYS A 6 1.78 -15.65 2.58
CA CYS A 6 3.10 -15.09 2.30
C CYS A 6 3.66 -15.63 0.99
N ASN A 7 4.32 -14.77 0.22
CA ASN A 7 5.06 -15.18 -0.98
C ASN A 7 6.53 -15.50 -0.67
N SER A 8 7.26 -16.05 -1.65
CA SER A 8 8.68 -16.42 -1.49
C SER A 8 9.61 -15.23 -1.24
N SER A 9 9.15 -14.00 -1.48
CA SER A 9 9.90 -12.76 -1.22
C SER A 9 9.66 -12.23 0.20
N GLY A 10 8.84 -12.93 1.01
CA GLY A 10 8.51 -12.58 2.39
C GLY A 10 7.38 -11.57 2.51
N GLU A 11 6.74 -11.17 1.40
CA GLU A 11 5.58 -10.27 1.44
C GLU A 11 4.35 -11.08 1.87
N CYS A 12 3.73 -10.64 2.95
CA CYS A 12 2.62 -11.31 3.60
C CYS A 12 1.38 -10.43 3.66
N THR A 13 0.22 -11.05 3.51
CA THR A 13 -1.08 -10.39 3.63
C THR A 13 -2.01 -11.22 4.50
N LEU A 14 -2.74 -10.54 5.40
CA LEU A 14 -3.83 -11.11 6.18
C LEU A 14 -5.12 -10.33 5.92
N ASP A 15 -6.12 -10.97 5.32
CA ASP A 15 -7.46 -10.41 5.14
C ASP A 15 -8.21 -10.42 6.48
N VAL A 16 -8.51 -9.23 7.00
CA VAL A 16 -9.16 -9.00 8.31
C VAL A 16 -10.58 -8.48 8.16
N SER A 17 -11.15 -8.50 6.95
CA SER A 17 -12.44 -7.89 6.63
C SER A 17 -13.60 -8.46 7.48
N ASN A 18 -13.50 -9.72 7.88
CA ASN A 18 -14.52 -10.38 8.72
C ASN A 18 -14.16 -10.42 10.22
N ASP A 19 -12.90 -10.13 10.56
CA ASP A 19 -12.38 -10.26 11.92
C ASP A 19 -12.32 -8.91 12.65
N LEU A 20 -12.19 -7.81 11.92
CA LEU A 20 -12.07 -6.44 12.44
C LEU A 20 -13.09 -5.50 11.81
N SER A 21 -14.36 -5.64 12.17
CA SER A 21 -15.45 -4.81 11.61
C SER A 21 -15.26 -3.31 11.81
N ALA A 22 -14.66 -2.90 12.94
CA ALA A 22 -14.33 -1.50 13.20
C ALA A 22 -13.32 -0.94 12.19
N LEU A 23 -12.39 -1.78 11.70
CA LEU A 23 -11.43 -1.34 10.68
C LEU A 23 -12.10 -1.17 9.32
N VAL A 24 -13.03 -2.06 8.98
CA VAL A 24 -13.86 -1.95 7.76
C VAL A 24 -14.70 -0.67 7.78
N GLU A 25 -15.26 -0.31 8.93
CA GLU A 25 -16.01 0.94 9.11
C GLU A 25 -15.11 2.17 8.92
N VAL A 26 -13.93 2.19 9.54
CA VAL A 26 -12.94 3.27 9.36
C VAL A 26 -12.39 3.33 7.93
N CYS A 27 -12.29 2.18 7.26
CA CYS A 27 -11.88 2.10 5.86
C CYS A 27 -12.92 2.69 4.89
N ASP A 28 -14.20 2.78 5.30
CA ASP A 28 -15.35 2.98 4.39
C ASP A 28 -15.26 2.11 3.13
N ALA A 29 -14.78 0.87 3.30
CA ALA A 29 -14.50 -0.05 2.21
C ALA A 29 -14.83 -1.49 2.63
N PRO A 30 -15.32 -2.35 1.72
CA PRO A 30 -15.77 -3.69 2.06
C PRO A 30 -14.63 -4.64 2.45
N ARG A 31 -13.38 -4.28 2.14
CA ARG A 31 -12.22 -5.14 2.37
C ARG A 31 -11.10 -4.39 3.07
N ALA A 32 -10.54 -5.03 4.09
CA ALA A 32 -9.39 -4.54 4.83
C ALA A 32 -8.36 -5.66 4.99
N ALA A 33 -7.09 -5.32 4.83
CA ALA A 33 -5.98 -6.26 4.97
C ALA A 33 -4.78 -5.65 5.70
N LEU A 34 -4.06 -6.52 6.41
CA LEU A 34 -2.77 -6.21 7.03
C LEU A 34 -1.66 -6.74 6.12
N ASN A 35 -0.71 -5.91 5.74
CA ASN A 35 0.40 -6.27 4.86
C ASN A 35 1.74 -5.98 5.51
N TRP A 36 2.68 -6.93 5.46
CA TRP A 36 4.03 -6.75 5.99
C TRP A 36 5.04 -7.52 5.15
N ASN A 37 6.32 -7.31 5.44
CA ASN A 37 7.40 -8.11 4.84
C ASN A 37 8.22 -8.78 5.95
N GLU A 38 8.23 -10.11 6.00
CA GLU A 38 8.97 -10.87 7.02
C GLU A 38 10.48 -10.66 6.96
N HIS A 39 11.00 -10.36 5.76
CA HIS A 39 12.41 -10.05 5.55
C HIS A 39 12.75 -8.57 5.81
N ARG A 40 11.75 -7.69 5.94
CA ARG A 40 11.90 -6.26 6.22
C ARG A 40 10.95 -5.83 7.34
N LYS A 41 11.40 -6.09 8.57
CA LYS A 41 10.63 -5.83 9.79
C LYS A 41 10.48 -4.34 10.08
N GLY A 42 9.46 -4.02 10.87
CA GLY A 42 9.26 -2.67 11.42
C GLY A 42 8.32 -1.80 10.63
N ALA A 43 7.67 -2.32 9.58
CA ALA A 43 6.61 -1.64 8.86
C ALA A 43 5.40 -2.55 8.67
N LEU A 44 4.21 -1.95 8.80
CA LEU A 44 2.91 -2.57 8.55
C LEU A 44 2.14 -1.62 7.63
N LEU A 45 1.55 -2.16 6.56
CA LEU A 45 0.64 -1.42 5.69
C LEU A 45 -0.77 -2.00 5.84
N ILE A 46 -1.67 -1.22 6.43
CA ILE A 46 -3.10 -1.53 6.48
C ILE A 46 -3.73 -0.98 5.20
N THR A 47 -4.33 -1.83 4.39
CA THR A 47 -4.96 -1.44 3.12
C THR A 47 -6.46 -1.61 3.19
N CYS A 48 -7.18 -0.58 2.74
CA CYS A 48 -8.61 -0.60 2.49
C CYS A 48 -8.82 -0.72 0.98
N GLU A 49 -9.40 -1.81 0.54
CA GLU A 49 -9.69 -2.03 -0.88
C GLU A 49 -11.15 -1.71 -1.16
N CYS A 50 -11.39 -0.69 -2.00
CA CYS A 50 -12.71 -0.43 -2.54
C CYS A 50 -13.16 -1.59 -3.45
N GLU A 51 -14.46 -1.83 -3.55
CA GLU A 51 -15.03 -2.62 -4.66
C GLU A 51 -15.32 -1.69 -5.86
N CYS A 52 -14.29 -0.97 -6.31
CA CYS A 52 -14.42 0.04 -7.35
C CYS A 52 -13.37 -0.15 -8.45
N THR A 53 -13.76 0.14 -9.70
CA THR A 53 -12.83 0.08 -10.84
C THR A 53 -11.83 1.23 -10.83
N ALA A 54 -12.09 2.30 -10.07
CA ALA A 54 -11.18 3.42 -9.96
C ALA A 54 -9.91 3.05 -9.16
N HIS A 55 -9.99 2.05 -8.27
CA HIS A 55 -8.94 1.72 -7.29
C HIS A 55 -8.53 2.92 -6.45
N GLU A 56 -9.49 3.73 -6.02
CA GLU A 56 -9.31 4.81 -5.04
C GLU A 56 -9.17 4.23 -3.64
N ASN A 57 -8.17 3.36 -3.49
CA ASN A 57 -7.89 2.69 -2.24
C ASN A 57 -7.21 3.68 -1.28
N VAL A 58 -7.33 3.40 0.01
CA VAL A 58 -6.61 4.14 1.05
C VAL A 58 -5.92 3.15 1.97
N GLY A 59 -4.96 3.63 2.73
CA GLY A 59 -4.33 2.80 3.74
C GLY A 59 -3.51 3.58 4.73
N TRP A 60 -3.15 2.90 5.82
CA TRP A 60 -2.26 3.43 6.85
C TRP A 60 -0.94 2.69 6.79
N LEU A 61 0.12 3.46 6.56
CA LEU A 61 1.45 2.99 6.82
C LEU A 61 1.78 3.21 8.30
N VAL A 62 2.23 2.15 8.93
CA VAL A 62 2.61 2.16 10.34
C VAL A 62 4.06 1.71 10.48
N LEU A 63 4.88 2.56 11.10
CA LEU A 63 6.28 2.28 11.36
C LEU A 63 6.49 2.03 12.85
N ALA A 64 7.10 0.89 13.17
CA ALA A 64 7.46 0.55 14.53
C ALA A 64 8.49 1.56 15.06
N GLY A 65 8.26 2.04 16.28
CA GLY A 65 9.20 2.94 16.95
C GLY A 65 10.53 2.24 17.25
N LYS A 66 11.66 2.89 16.96
CA LYS A 66 13.01 2.45 17.35
C LYS A 66 13.45 3.19 18.62
N ASN A 67 14.17 2.52 19.53
CA ASN A 67 14.80 3.13 20.71
C ASN A 67 13.85 4.01 21.57
N ASN A 68 12.72 3.46 22.01
CA ASN A 68 11.66 4.18 22.75
C ASN A 68 10.95 5.32 21.98
N SER A 69 11.17 5.44 20.68
CA SER A 69 10.36 6.33 19.84
C SER A 69 8.92 5.80 19.74
N PRO A 70 7.92 6.68 19.62
CA PRO A 70 6.54 6.24 19.40
C PRO A 70 6.38 5.59 18.01
N ILE A 71 5.32 4.79 17.87
CA ILE A 71 4.84 4.32 16.56
C ILE A 71 4.45 5.53 15.72
N LYS A 72 4.90 5.57 14.46
CA LYS A 72 4.46 6.58 13.48
C LYS A 72 3.35 5.98 12.62
N ILE A 73 2.28 6.73 12.41
CA ILE A 73 1.12 6.34 11.60
C ILE A 73 0.90 7.46 10.58
N GLN A 74 0.80 7.12 9.30
CA GLN A 74 0.44 8.06 8.25
C GLN A 74 -0.55 7.41 7.29
N ARG A 75 -1.62 8.12 6.94
CA ARG A 75 -2.58 7.68 5.93
C ARG A 75 -2.14 8.14 4.55
N TYR A 76 -2.39 7.28 3.56
CA TYR A 76 -2.09 7.53 2.17
C TYR A 76 -3.26 7.16 1.27
N THR A 77 -3.44 7.93 0.20
CA THR A 77 -4.14 7.47 -1.00
C THR A 77 -3.28 6.42 -1.69
N LEU A 78 -3.89 5.29 -2.01
CA LEU A 78 -3.29 4.15 -2.67
C LEU A 78 -3.97 3.91 -4.01
N GLY A 79 -3.34 3.11 -4.85
CA GLY A 79 -3.95 2.54 -6.04
C GLY A 79 -4.27 1.06 -5.85
N LYS A 80 -4.22 0.33 -6.97
CA LYS A 80 -4.34 -1.13 -6.97
C LYS A 80 -3.22 -1.77 -6.13
N THR A 81 -3.57 -2.75 -5.31
CA THR A 81 -2.58 -3.51 -4.53
C THR A 81 -1.68 -4.34 -5.45
N SER A 82 -0.39 -4.40 -5.11
CA SER A 82 0.63 -5.12 -5.86
C SER A 82 1.75 -5.56 -4.92
N THR A 83 2.68 -6.37 -5.45
CA THR A 83 3.83 -6.89 -4.70
C THR A 83 5.14 -6.47 -5.36
N VAL A 84 6.17 -6.25 -4.56
CA VAL A 84 7.55 -6.01 -4.98
C VAL A 84 7.98 -7.13 -5.93
N SER A 85 7.71 -8.38 -5.56
CA SER A 85 8.03 -9.55 -6.39
C SER A 85 7.32 -9.56 -7.75
N ALA A 86 6.10 -9.02 -7.86
CA ALA A 86 5.40 -8.89 -9.14
C ALA A 86 6.02 -7.80 -10.01
N LEU A 87 6.34 -6.63 -9.44
CA LEU A 87 6.93 -5.52 -10.19
C LEU A 87 8.38 -5.81 -10.63
N LEU A 88 9.14 -6.60 -9.87
CA LEU A 88 10.49 -7.04 -10.28
C LEU A 88 10.51 -7.87 -11.56
N LYS A 89 9.38 -8.44 -11.98
CA LYS A 89 9.24 -9.14 -13.27
C LYS A 89 9.15 -8.17 -14.46
N LYS A 90 9.14 -6.86 -14.22
CA LYS A 90 9.04 -5.79 -15.23
C LYS A 90 7.82 -5.98 -16.14
N PRO A 91 6.61 -6.05 -15.57
CA PRO A 91 5.41 -6.20 -16.38
C PRO A 91 5.26 -4.98 -17.31
N LYS A 92 4.99 -5.24 -18.59
CA LYS A 92 4.57 -4.19 -19.54
C LYS A 92 3.09 -3.85 -19.41
N TYR A 93 2.31 -4.78 -18.87
CA TYR A 93 0.88 -4.67 -18.68
C TYR A 93 0.50 -5.14 -17.29
N ILE A 94 -0.44 -4.43 -16.67
CA ILE A 94 -1.02 -4.74 -15.37
C ILE A 94 -2.46 -5.19 -15.59
N SER A 95 -2.82 -6.33 -15.03
CA SER A 95 -4.20 -6.83 -15.10
C SER A 95 -5.13 -5.98 -14.26
N ASP A 96 -6.24 -5.55 -14.85
CA ASP A 96 -7.36 -4.92 -14.14
C ASP A 96 -8.66 -5.72 -14.33
N PHE A 97 -9.74 -5.30 -13.66
CA PHE A 97 -11.02 -6.01 -13.60
C PHE A 97 -11.59 -6.35 -14.97
N MET A 98 -11.48 -5.43 -15.94
CA MET A 98 -12.05 -5.62 -17.29
C MET A 98 -11.01 -5.90 -18.37
N ALA A 99 -9.79 -5.37 -18.22
CA ALA A 99 -8.74 -5.47 -19.22
C ALA A 99 -7.36 -5.28 -18.58
N SER A 100 -6.31 -5.69 -19.28
CA SER A 100 -4.94 -5.30 -18.90
C SER A 100 -4.57 -3.97 -19.54
N HIS A 101 -3.89 -3.12 -18.77
CA HIS A 101 -3.47 -1.78 -19.20
C HIS A 101 -1.95 -1.64 -19.13
N PRO A 102 -1.33 -0.82 -20.00
CA PRO A 102 0.11 -0.65 -20.01
C PRO A 102 0.60 0.01 -18.73
N VAL A 103 1.89 -0.16 -18.43
CA VAL A 103 2.59 0.74 -17.51
C VAL A 103 2.83 2.09 -18.19
N CYS A 104 2.80 3.18 -17.42
CA CYS A 104 2.99 4.52 -17.97
C CYS A 104 4.42 4.73 -18.48
N GLU A 105 5.37 4.21 -17.71
CA GLU A 105 6.80 4.24 -18.00
C GLU A 105 7.43 2.92 -17.57
N ASP A 106 8.69 2.69 -17.96
CA ASP A 106 9.42 1.50 -17.55
C ASP A 106 9.62 1.49 -16.02
N ILE A 107 9.31 0.36 -15.39
CA ILE A 107 9.42 0.21 -13.94
C ILE A 107 10.87 0.36 -13.46
N GLU A 108 11.11 1.31 -12.56
CA GLU A 108 12.42 1.56 -11.96
C GLU A 108 12.81 0.46 -10.95
N VAL A 109 13.56 -0.53 -11.43
CA VAL A 109 13.96 -1.71 -10.64
C VAL A 109 14.64 -1.35 -9.32
N GLN A 110 15.47 -0.30 -9.30
CA GLN A 110 16.17 0.11 -8.08
C GLN A 110 15.20 0.58 -7.00
N LYS A 111 14.17 1.37 -7.37
CA LYS A 111 13.10 1.80 -6.45
C LYS A 111 12.26 0.62 -5.98
N VAL A 112 11.91 -0.31 -6.88
CA VAL A 112 11.20 -1.55 -6.51
C VAL A 112 12.02 -2.38 -5.52
N GLN A 113 13.31 -2.59 -5.77
CA GLN A 113 14.18 -3.34 -4.87
C GLN A 113 14.36 -2.65 -3.52
N ALA A 114 14.34 -1.33 -3.47
CA ALA A 114 14.41 -0.58 -2.22
C ALA A 114 13.07 -0.54 -1.47
N SER A 115 11.96 -0.86 -2.13
CA SER A 115 10.61 -0.80 -1.55
C SER A 115 10.34 -1.93 -0.56
N VAL A 116 9.62 -1.61 0.52
CA VAL A 116 8.98 -2.56 1.43
C VAL A 116 7.59 -2.93 0.92
N PHE A 117 6.85 -1.93 0.43
CA PHE A 117 5.52 -2.08 -0.19
C PHE A 117 5.47 -1.36 -1.53
N VAL A 118 4.55 -1.78 -2.39
CA VAL A 118 4.25 -1.10 -3.65
C VAL A 118 2.75 -1.05 -3.88
N SER A 119 2.29 0.02 -4.51
CA SER A 119 0.93 0.16 -5.03
C SER A 119 0.99 0.63 -6.48
N LEU A 120 -0.12 0.52 -7.22
CA LEU A 120 -0.21 0.90 -8.62
C LEU A 120 -1.34 1.90 -8.84
N ALA A 121 -1.00 3.16 -9.04
CA ALA A 121 -1.96 4.22 -9.33
C ALA A 121 -2.24 4.32 -10.83
N LYS A 122 -3.43 4.85 -11.15
CA LYS A 122 -3.86 5.08 -12.52
C LYS A 122 -3.52 6.49 -12.97
N GLN A 123 -3.05 6.61 -14.20
CA GLN A 123 -2.85 7.89 -14.87
C GLN A 123 -3.61 7.91 -16.19
N PRO A 124 -4.48 8.89 -16.44
CA PRO A 124 -5.12 9.07 -17.74
C PRO A 124 -4.07 9.30 -18.85
N THR A 125 -4.28 8.68 -20.01
CA THR A 125 -3.36 8.80 -21.17
C THR A 125 -3.94 9.65 -22.30
N GLY A 126 -5.26 9.78 -22.37
CA GLY A 126 -5.97 10.36 -23.51
C GLY A 126 -6.09 9.42 -24.73
N ASP A 127 -5.60 8.17 -24.65
CA ASP A 127 -5.76 7.15 -25.71
C ASP A 127 -7.04 6.35 -25.49
N GLU A 128 -7.92 6.28 -26.49
CA GLU A 128 -9.18 5.54 -26.40
C GLU A 128 -8.97 4.02 -26.20
N ASN A 129 -7.88 3.44 -26.72
CA ASN A 129 -7.60 2.01 -26.58
C ASN A 129 -7.05 1.68 -25.19
N HIS A 130 -6.34 2.63 -24.58
CA HIS A 130 -5.73 2.51 -23.27
C HIS A 130 -6.00 3.78 -22.47
N PRO A 131 -7.25 4.02 -22.00
CA PRO A 131 -7.68 5.29 -21.41
C PRO A 131 -6.86 5.71 -20.18
N TYR A 132 -6.21 4.74 -19.55
CA TYR A 132 -5.23 4.94 -18.50
C TYR A 132 -4.10 3.92 -18.62
N CYS A 133 -2.98 4.27 -17.98
CA CYS A 133 -1.84 3.41 -17.69
C CYS A 133 -1.64 3.30 -16.18
N PHE A 134 -0.84 2.34 -15.74
CA PHE A 134 -0.45 2.19 -14.33
C PHE A 134 0.96 2.71 -14.09
N TYR A 135 1.16 3.42 -12.99
CA TYR A 135 2.49 3.77 -12.49
C TYR A 135 2.63 3.33 -11.01
N PRO A 136 3.83 2.96 -10.59
CA PRO A 136 4.06 2.48 -9.24
C PRO A 136 4.17 3.61 -8.21
N ILE A 137 3.64 3.33 -7.03
CA ILE A 137 3.91 4.03 -5.78
C ILE A 137 4.87 3.15 -4.97
N TYR A 138 6.02 3.69 -4.62
CA TYR A 138 7.09 3.00 -3.90
C TYR A 138 7.12 3.43 -2.44
N PHE A 139 7.07 2.48 -1.52
CA PHE A 139 7.24 2.74 -0.09
C PHE A 139 8.63 2.26 0.33
N ILE A 140 9.58 3.17 0.42
CA ILE A 140 11.01 2.88 0.62
C ILE A 140 11.40 3.20 2.05
N GLU A 141 11.94 2.22 2.79
CA GLU A 141 12.52 2.48 4.11
C GLU A 141 13.93 3.06 3.94
N SER A 142 14.19 4.20 4.59
CA SER A 142 15.52 4.80 4.70
C SER A 142 15.71 5.35 6.12
N GLU A 143 16.77 4.91 6.81
CA GLU A 143 17.16 5.41 8.14
C GLU A 143 16.07 5.38 9.23
N GLY A 144 15.10 4.46 9.11
CA GLY A 144 13.98 4.35 10.06
C GLY A 144 12.83 5.32 9.78
N GLU A 145 12.85 5.97 8.62
CA GLU A 145 11.70 6.63 8.02
C GLU A 145 11.27 5.88 6.76
N MET A 146 10.06 6.14 6.31
CA MET A 146 9.56 5.61 5.05
C MET A 146 9.24 6.76 4.12
N ALA A 147 9.92 6.77 2.98
CA ALA A 147 9.64 7.68 1.88
C ALA A 147 8.59 7.03 0.98
N VAL A 148 7.59 7.82 0.59
CA VAL A 148 6.67 7.46 -0.49
C VAL A 148 7.11 8.21 -1.73
N MET A 149 7.38 7.47 -2.80
CA MET A 149 7.91 8.02 -4.05
C MET A 149 7.08 7.53 -5.22
N THR A 150 6.92 8.39 -6.22
CA THR A 150 6.40 8.04 -7.54
C THR A 150 7.22 8.76 -8.60
N ASP A 151 7.01 8.37 -9.85
CA ASP A 151 7.64 9.02 -11.02
C ASP A 151 6.68 10.02 -11.69
N ASN A 152 5.49 10.23 -11.09
CA ASN A 152 4.42 11.01 -11.68
C ASN A 152 4.42 12.46 -11.15
N PRO A 153 4.58 13.48 -11.99
CA PRO A 153 4.50 14.88 -11.54
C PRO A 153 3.10 15.28 -11.05
N LEU A 154 2.03 14.58 -11.48
CA LEU A 154 0.65 14.93 -11.12
C LEU A 154 0.29 14.68 -9.65
N ASP A 155 0.97 13.73 -9.01
CA ASP A 155 0.81 13.46 -7.57
C ASP A 155 1.89 14.19 -6.72
N GLY A 156 2.66 15.08 -7.34
CA GLY A 156 3.78 15.75 -6.68
C GLY A 156 4.88 14.79 -6.26
N PHE A 157 5.17 13.77 -7.07
CA PHE A 157 6.17 12.72 -6.81
C PHE A 157 5.91 11.95 -5.50
N GLY A 158 4.63 11.74 -5.18
CA GLY A 158 4.14 11.10 -3.97
C GLY A 158 3.72 12.05 -2.85
N THR A 159 4.01 13.35 -2.95
CA THR A 159 3.67 14.34 -1.90
C THR A 159 2.15 14.46 -1.70
N LEU A 160 1.38 14.43 -2.79
CA LEU A 160 -0.08 14.56 -2.75
C LEU A 160 -0.79 13.25 -2.38
N LEU A 161 -0.05 12.16 -2.18
CA LEU A 161 -0.63 10.90 -1.71
C LEU A 161 -0.86 10.90 -0.21
N VAL A 162 -0.23 11.82 0.54
CA VAL A 162 -0.45 11.96 1.98
C VAL A 162 -1.87 12.45 2.23
N ASP A 163 -2.63 11.69 3.02
CA ASP A 163 -3.97 12.08 3.45
C ASP A 163 -3.93 12.53 4.91
N ASP A 164 -4.08 13.84 5.12
CA ASP A 164 -4.08 14.48 6.44
C ASP A 164 -5.45 14.40 7.15
N GLY A 165 -6.47 13.85 6.49
CA GLY A 165 -7.86 13.79 6.96
C GLY A 165 -8.15 12.68 7.97
N VAL A 166 -7.21 12.31 8.85
CA VAL A 166 -7.39 11.20 9.79
C VAL A 166 -7.98 11.68 11.12
N GLY A 167 -9.16 11.16 11.48
CA GLY A 167 -9.81 11.47 12.76
C GLY A 167 -9.11 10.83 13.97
N PRO A 168 -9.25 11.38 15.19
CA PRO A 168 -8.62 10.81 16.39
C PRO A 168 -9.03 9.36 16.69
N GLN A 169 -10.30 9.01 16.42
CA GLN A 169 -10.82 7.67 16.62
C GLN A 169 -10.18 6.65 15.66
N GLU A 170 -9.98 7.06 14.40
CA GLU A 170 -9.31 6.24 13.39
C GLU A 170 -7.85 5.98 13.79
N GLN A 171 -7.14 7.02 14.24
CA GLN A 171 -5.77 6.89 14.71
C GLN A 171 -5.64 5.93 15.90
N GLU A 172 -6.55 6.02 16.88
CA GLU A 172 -6.55 5.14 18.06
C GLU A 172 -6.79 3.67 17.69
N LEU A 173 -7.74 3.42 16.78
CA LEU A 173 -8.01 2.07 16.28
C LEU A 173 -6.78 1.50 15.56
N VAL A 174 -6.22 2.26 14.61
CA VAL A 174 -5.03 1.86 13.84
C VAL A 174 -3.85 1.59 14.78
N LEU A 175 -3.65 2.45 15.79
CA LEU A 175 -2.61 2.26 16.80
C LEU A 175 -2.82 0.96 17.59
N THR A 176 -4.05 0.66 17.99
CA THR A 176 -4.39 -0.55 18.75
C THR A 176 -4.11 -1.81 17.95
N ILE A 177 -4.55 -1.85 16.69
CA ILE A 177 -4.29 -2.96 15.77
C ILE A 177 -2.78 -3.14 15.56
N SER A 178 -2.07 -2.05 15.38
CA SER A 178 -0.62 -2.07 15.12
C SER A 178 0.18 -2.56 16.33
N GLN A 179 -0.19 -2.13 17.54
CA GLN A 179 0.43 -2.62 18.79
C GLN A 179 0.19 -4.11 18.99
N TRP A 180 -1.00 -4.61 18.65
CA TRP A 180 -1.27 -6.04 18.66
C TRP A 180 -0.40 -6.77 17.64
N PHE A 181 -0.33 -6.27 16.41
CA PHE A 181 0.45 -6.86 15.32
C PHE A 181 1.94 -6.98 15.68
N PHE A 182 2.57 -5.89 16.14
CA PHE A 182 4.00 -5.87 16.48
C PHE A 182 4.35 -6.65 17.76
N LYS A 183 3.37 -7.00 18.61
CA LYS A 183 3.62 -7.93 19.73
C LYS A 183 3.73 -9.38 19.28
N LEU A 184 3.17 -9.71 18.11
CA LEU A 184 3.11 -11.08 17.59
C LEU A 184 4.18 -11.39 16.54
N ASN A 185 4.84 -10.38 15.96
CA ASN A 185 5.78 -10.51 14.82
C ASN A 185 7.09 -9.74 15.05
#